data_AF-A0A7C6RKC2-F1
#
_entry.id   AF-A0A7C6RKC2-F1
#
_cell.length_a   1.000
_cell.length_b   1.000
_cell.length_c   1.000
_cell.angle_alpha   90.00
_cell.angle_beta   90.00
_cell.angle_gamma   90.00
#
_symmetry.space_group_name_H-M   'P 1'
#
loop_
_entity.id
_entity.type
_entity.pdbx_description
1 polymer ?
#
loop_
_entity_poly.entity_id
_entity_poly.type
_entity_poly.pdbx_seq_one_letter_code
_entity_poly.pdbx_strand_id
1 'polypeptide(L)'
;MSAVVFARHAMTPAERLRDAGWVAFVGLILGIPLIGLTTVDVGGRLGVETRFGLLAAAVAAVFAGRLLLRWAIDQARNRKQERDRASTATAADRAHGAQRVVNVLGWVALGASIALPIVFSDN
;
A
#
# COMPACT_ATOMS: atom_id res chain seq x y z
N MET A 1 19.23 38.87 -8.65
CA MET A 1 18.02 38.03 -8.48
C MET A 1 18.48 36.58 -8.37
N SER A 2 18.41 36.00 -7.18
CA SER A 2 18.90 34.63 -6.94
C SER A 2 17.81 33.62 -7.31
N ALA A 3 18.03 32.87 -8.39
CA ALA A 3 17.15 31.78 -8.78
C ALA A 3 17.37 30.61 -7.79
N VAL A 4 16.42 30.43 -6.87
CA VAL A 4 16.40 29.26 -5.98
C VAL A 4 16.03 28.05 -6.82
N VAL A 5 17.03 27.31 -7.28
CA VAL A 5 16.83 26.03 -7.98
C VAL A 5 16.52 24.97 -6.93
N PHE A 6 15.24 24.66 -6.75
CA PHE A 6 14.82 23.49 -5.99
C PHE A 6 15.26 22.23 -6.74
N ALA A 7 16.43 21.70 -6.37
CA ALA A 7 16.85 20.36 -6.77
C ALA A 7 15.79 19.37 -6.28
N ARG A 8 15.00 18.84 -7.22
CA ARG A 8 13.93 17.88 -6.91
C ARG A 8 14.60 16.59 -6.48
N HIS A 9 14.67 16.33 -5.18
CA HIS A 9 15.13 15.05 -4.66
C HIS A 9 14.08 13.98 -4.99
N ALA A 10 14.25 13.33 -6.14
CA ALA A 10 13.49 12.14 -6.48
C ALA A 10 14.00 11.01 -5.57
N MET A 11 13.17 10.57 -4.62
CA MET A 11 13.56 9.49 -3.71
C MET A 11 13.97 8.25 -4.51
N THR A 12 15.14 7.73 -4.17
CA THR A 12 15.73 6.58 -4.86
C THR A 12 14.93 5.31 -4.57
N PRO A 13 14.99 4.28 -5.44
CA PRO A 13 14.33 3.00 -5.17
C PRO A 13 14.74 2.38 -3.83
N ALA A 14 16.01 2.54 -3.43
CA ALA A 14 16.53 2.05 -2.17
C ALA A 14 15.86 2.74 -0.96
N GLU A 15 15.61 4.05 -1.04
CA GLU A 15 14.91 4.79 0.01
C GLU A 15 13.44 4.37 0.14
N ARG A 16 12.78 4.06 -0.98
CA ARG A 16 11.39 3.56 -0.98
C ARG A 16 11.28 2.20 -0.31
N LEU A 17 12.23 1.31 -0.60
CA LEU A 17 12.30 0.00 0.02
C LEU A 17 12.56 0.11 1.52
N ARG A 18 13.44 1.04 1.92
CA ARG A 18 13.73 1.33 3.32
C ARG A 18 12.53 1.92 4.05
N ASP A 19 11.79 2.85 3.44
CA ASP A 19 10.55 3.41 4.01
C ASP A 19 9.50 2.31 4.20
N ALA A 20 9.26 1.49 3.18
CA ALA A 20 8.35 0.35 3.28
C ALA A 20 8.79 -0.64 4.35
N GLY A 21 10.10 -0.91 4.46
CA GLY A 21 10.68 -1.77 5.49
C GLY A 21 10.44 -1.23 6.91
N TRP A 22 10.65 0.07 7.14
CA TRP A 22 10.39 0.68 8.45
C TRP A 22 8.91 0.66 8.83
N VAL A 23 8.03 0.94 7.86
CA VAL A 23 6.58 0.86 8.10
C VAL A 23 6.15 -0.56 8.42
N ALA A 24 6.68 -1.56 7.70
CA ALA A 24 6.42 -2.97 7.97
C ALA A 24 6.99 -3.43 9.33
N PHE A 25 8.15 -2.91 9.73
CA PHE A 25 8.73 -3.19 11.04
C PHE A 25 7.87 -2.64 12.18
N VAL A 26 7.38 -1.40 12.05
CA VAL A 26 6.41 -0.84 13.01
C VAL A 26 5.13 -1.68 13.01
N GLY A 27 4.63 -2.06 11.82
CA GLY A 27 3.48 -2.95 11.67
C GLY A 27 3.68 -4.33 12.33
N LEU A 28 4.89 -4.88 12.29
CA LEU A 28 5.23 -6.14 12.98
C LEU A 28 5.15 -5.99 14.49
N ILE A 29 5.76 -4.95 15.05
CA ILE A 29 5.74 -4.69 16.51
C ILE A 29 4.30 -4.59 17.00
N LEU A 30 3.46 -3.82 16.30
CA LEU A 30 2.05 -3.65 16.65
C LEU A 30 1.22 -4.91 16.33
N GLY A 31 1.58 -5.64 15.28
CA GLY A 31 0.89 -6.85 14.86
C GLY A 31 1.07 -8.01 15.83
N ILE A 32 2.20 -8.10 16.53
CA ILE A 32 2.43 -9.18 17.51
C ILE A 32 1.29 -9.26 18.54
N PRO A 33 0.97 -8.21 19.31
CA PRO A 33 -0.12 -8.27 20.28
C PRO A 33 -1.52 -8.26 19.63
N LEU A 34 -1.69 -7.63 18.47
CA LEU A 34 -3.02 -7.46 17.85
C LEU A 34 -3.48 -8.66 17.03
N ILE A 35 -2.53 -9.38 16.41
CA ILE A 35 -2.79 -10.44 15.43
C ILE A 35 -2.03 -11.73 15.82
N GLY A 36 -0.79 -11.58 16.27
CA GLY A 36 0.10 -12.70 16.54
C GLY A 36 -0.26 -13.49 17.79
N LEU A 37 -0.93 -12.88 18.76
CA LEU A 37 -1.36 -13.52 20.01
C LEU A 37 -2.88 -13.54 20.08
N THR A 38 -3.45 -14.71 20.32
CA THR A 38 -4.88 -14.85 20.61
C THR A 38 -5.07 -15.60 21.92
N THR A 39 -6.05 -15.19 22.71
CA THR A 39 -6.39 -15.85 23.97
C THR A 39 -7.47 -16.88 23.70
N VAL A 40 -7.22 -18.13 24.12
CA VAL A 40 -8.15 -19.25 24.00
C VAL A 40 -8.51 -19.75 25.39
N ASP A 41 -9.76 -20.18 25.59
CA ASP A 41 -10.15 -20.83 26.83
C ASP A 41 -9.74 -22.31 26.78
N VAL A 42 -8.86 -22.69 27.70
CA VAL A 42 -8.39 -24.07 27.85
C VAL A 42 -8.85 -24.58 29.20
N GLY A 43 -10.09 -25.06 29.25
CA GLY A 43 -10.65 -25.72 30.43
C GLY A 43 -10.84 -24.79 31.63
N GLY A 44 -11.32 -23.57 31.42
CA GLY A 44 -11.54 -22.58 32.48
C GLY A 44 -10.30 -21.75 32.82
N ARG A 45 -9.28 -21.78 31.96
CA ARG A 45 -8.05 -20.98 32.07
C ARG A 45 -7.76 -20.28 30.75
N LEU A 46 -7.30 -19.03 30.82
CA LEU A 46 -6.87 -18.29 29.65
C LEU A 46 -5.51 -18.82 29.17
N GLY A 47 -5.49 -19.50 28.03
CA GLY A 47 -4.29 -19.85 27.28
C GLY A 47 -3.98 -18.81 26.21
N VAL A 48 -2.71 -18.73 25.79
CA VAL A 48 -2.30 -17.88 24.66
C VAL A 48 -1.83 -18.77 23.53
N GLU A 49 -2.45 -18.62 22.37
CA GLU A 49 -2.08 -19.29 21.12
C GLU A 49 -1.43 -18.28 20.16
N THR A 50 -0.42 -18.73 19.41
CA THR A 50 0.32 -17.87 18.48
C THR A 50 -0.12 -18.11 17.04
N ARG A 51 -0.50 -17.04 16.33
CA ARG A 51 -0.93 -17.10 14.92
C ARG A 51 0.09 -16.42 14.01
N PHE A 52 1.34 -16.90 14.04
CA PHE A 52 2.45 -16.28 13.30
C PHE A 52 2.27 -16.28 11.78
N GLY A 53 1.54 -17.25 11.21
CA GLY A 53 1.20 -17.24 9.78
C GLY A 53 0.38 -16.01 9.39
N LEU A 54 -0.63 -15.66 10.19
CA LEU A 54 -1.49 -14.49 9.96
C LEU A 54 -0.71 -13.19 10.21
N LEU A 55 0.13 -13.17 11.24
CA LEU A 55 1.04 -12.05 11.49
C LEU A 55 1.99 -11.79 10.31
N ALA A 56 2.60 -12.85 9.77
CA ALA A 56 3.51 -12.74 8.63
C ALA A 56 2.77 -12.21 7.38
N ALA A 57 1.56 -12.70 7.11
CA ALA A 57 0.72 -12.20 6.02
C ALA A 57 0.36 -10.72 6.21
N ALA A 58 0.01 -10.30 7.43
CA ALA A 58 -0.30 -8.91 7.74
C ALA A 58 0.92 -7.99 7.52
N VAL A 59 2.11 -8.40 7.97
CA VAL A 59 3.35 -7.63 7.76
C VAL A 59 3.70 -7.52 6.27
N ALA A 60 3.56 -8.62 5.52
CA ALA A 60 3.76 -8.62 4.08
C ALA A 60 2.77 -7.67 3.37
N ALA A 61 1.50 -7.67 3.79
CA ALA A 61 0.48 -6.78 3.25
C ALA A 61 0.78 -5.31 3.55
N VAL A 62 1.23 -4.97 4.77
CA VAL A 62 1.65 -3.61 5.12
C VAL A 62 2.82 -3.15 4.27
N PHE A 63 3.84 -4.00 4.12
CA PHE A 63 5.01 -3.71 3.29
C PHE A 63 4.62 -3.46 1.82
N ALA A 64 3.90 -4.40 1.21
CA ALA A 64 3.48 -4.32 -0.17
C ALA A 64 2.54 -3.13 -0.41
N GLY A 65 1.58 -2.92 0.50
CA GLY A 65 0.66 -1.78 0.47
C GLY A 65 1.39 -0.45 0.52
N ARG A 66 2.39 -0.29 1.40
CA ARG A 66 3.20 0.93 1.49
C ARG A 66 3.99 1.18 0.20
N LEU A 67 4.60 0.13 -0.36
CA LEU A 67 5.38 0.23 -1.59
C LEU A 67 4.50 0.60 -2.79
N LEU A 68 3.34 -0.06 -2.94
CA LEU A 68 2.38 0.19 -4.01
C LEU A 68 1.76 1.57 -3.91
N LEU A 69 1.35 2.00 -2.71
CA LEU A 69 0.81 3.34 -2.49
C LEU A 69 1.84 4.41 -2.87
N ARG A 70 3.10 4.22 -2.48
CA ARG A 70 4.16 5.16 -2.83
C ARG A 70 4.40 5.22 -4.33
N TRP A 71 4.44 4.07 -5.01
CA TRP A 71 4.56 4.00 -6.45
C TRP A 71 3.39 4.68 -7.17
N ALA A 72 2.16 4.45 -6.69
CA ALA A 72 0.96 5.08 -7.22
C ALA A 72 0.97 6.61 -7.05
N ILE A 73 1.39 7.11 -5.87
CA ILE A 73 1.52 8.55 -5.61
C ILE A 73 2.56 9.18 -6.52
N ASP A 74 3.71 8.54 -6.70
CA ASP A 74 4.76 9.05 -7.58
C ASP A 74 4.30 9.09 -9.04
N GLN A 75 3.58 8.07 -9.50
CA GLN A 75 3.03 8.05 -10.86
C GLN A 75 1.93 9.10 -11.05
N ALA A 76 1.07 9.31 -10.06
CA ALA A 76 0.08 10.39 -10.08
C ALA A 76 0.73 11.78 -10.12
N ARG A 77 1.84 11.97 -9.38
CA ARG A 77 2.62 13.23 -9.39
C ARG A 77 3.32 13.47 -10.72
N ASN A 78 3.93 12.45 -11.33
CA ASN A 78 4.54 12.58 -12.65
C ASN A 78 3.50 12.93 -13.73
N ARG A 79 2.34 12.26 -13.71
CA ARG A 79 1.22 12.58 -14.60
C ARG A 79 0.65 13.98 -14.36
N LYS A 80 0.62 14.45 -13.10
CA LYS A 80 0.17 15.82 -12.78
C LYS A 80 1.15 16.86 -13.31
N GLN A 81 2.46 16.61 -13.25
CA GLN A 81 3.47 17.53 -13.78
C GLN A 81 3.49 17.56 -15.32
N GLU A 82 3.27 16.42 -15.97
CA GLU A 82 3.05 16.37 -17.42
C GLU A 82 1.76 17.09 -17.81
N ARG A 83 0.68 16.93 -17.02
CA ARG A 83 -0.56 17.70 -17.19
C ARG A 83 -0.35 19.19 -16.99
N ASP A 84 0.34 19.63 -15.95
CA ASP A 84 0.59 21.06 -15.70
C ASP A 84 1.45 21.68 -16.82
N ARG A 85 2.31 20.89 -17.48
CA ARG A 85 3.06 21.28 -18.70
C ARG A 85 2.23 21.21 -19.98
N ALA A 86 1.27 20.30 -20.08
CA ALA A 86 0.40 20.08 -21.23
C ALA A 86 -0.95 20.82 -21.15
N SER A 87 -1.26 21.46 -20.03
CA SER A 87 -2.40 22.36 -19.82
C SER A 87 -2.35 23.59 -20.71
N THR A 88 -1.20 23.86 -21.34
CA THR A 88 -1.07 24.81 -22.45
C THR A 88 -1.50 24.24 -23.81
N ALA A 89 -1.76 22.93 -23.95
CA ALA A 89 -1.90 22.27 -25.25
C ALA A 89 -3.26 21.59 -25.53
N THR A 90 -3.80 20.66 -24.73
CA THR A 90 -4.81 19.73 -25.33
C THR A 90 -5.84 19.15 -24.37
N ALA A 91 -7.12 19.44 -24.62
CA ALA A 91 -8.28 18.99 -23.83
C ALA A 91 -8.83 17.60 -24.22
N ALA A 92 -8.39 17.02 -25.34
CA ALA A 92 -8.99 15.84 -25.95
C ALA A 92 -8.50 14.49 -25.37
N ASP A 93 -7.25 14.37 -24.91
CA ASP A 93 -6.67 13.11 -24.37
C ASP A 93 -7.27 12.66 -23.02
N ARG A 94 -8.10 13.52 -22.42
CA ARG A 94 -8.67 13.36 -21.07
C ARG A 94 -9.60 12.15 -20.94
N ALA A 95 -10.24 11.73 -22.03
CA ALA A 95 -11.25 10.67 -22.02
C ALA A 95 -10.65 9.25 -21.97
N HIS A 96 -9.49 9.01 -22.61
CA HIS A 96 -8.89 7.67 -22.67
C HIS A 96 -8.13 7.28 -21.39
N GLY A 97 -7.55 8.26 -20.70
CA GLY A 97 -6.81 8.01 -19.46
C GLY A 97 -7.71 7.61 -18.28
N ALA A 98 -8.93 8.14 -18.21
CA ALA A 98 -9.90 7.82 -17.15
C ALA A 98 -10.33 6.35 -17.22
N GLN A 99 -10.57 5.83 -18.42
CA GLN A 99 -10.99 4.45 -18.64
C GLN A 99 -9.96 3.43 -18.14
N ARG A 100 -8.66 3.72 -18.32
CA ARG A 100 -7.58 2.82 -17.92
C ARG A 100 -7.39 2.78 -16.40
N VAL A 101 -7.58 3.92 -15.72
CA VAL A 101 -7.54 4.00 -14.25
C VAL A 101 -8.70 3.23 -13.64
N VAL A 102 -9.90 3.37 -14.20
CA VAL A 102 -11.08 2.61 -13.76
C VAL A 102 -10.86 1.10 -13.95
N ASN A 103 -10.22 0.69 -15.06
CA ASN A 103 -9.98 -0.73 -15.32
C ASN A 103 -8.95 -1.36 -14.34
N VAL A 104 -7.91 -0.61 -13.97
CA VAL A 104 -6.93 -1.06 -12.96
C VAL A 104 -7.55 -1.09 -11.57
N LEU A 105 -8.34 -0.07 -11.21
CA LEU A 105 -9.06 -0.04 -9.94
C LEU A 105 -10.05 -1.22 -9.85
N GLY A 106 -10.71 -1.56 -10.96
CA GLY A 106 -11.59 -2.72 -11.08
C GLY A 106 -10.86 -4.03 -10.84
N TRP A 107 -9.67 -4.21 -11.41
CA TRP A 107 -8.84 -5.40 -11.16
C TRP A 107 -8.34 -5.50 -9.72
N VAL A 108 -7.99 -4.38 -9.10
CA VAL A 108 -7.59 -4.35 -7.68
C VAL A 108 -8.78 -4.65 -6.77
N ALA A 109 -9.96 -4.10 -7.07
CA ALA A 109 -11.19 -4.39 -6.33
C ALA A 109 -11.62 -5.86 -6.48
N LEU A 110 -11.46 -6.43 -7.68
CA LEU A 110 -11.71 -7.84 -7.93
C LEU A 110 -10.74 -8.74 -7.15
N GLY A 111 -9.45 -8.41 -7.15
CA GLY A 111 -8.46 -9.12 -6.34
C GLY A 111 -8.78 -9.05 -4.85
N ALA A 112 -9.16 -7.87 -4.36
CA ALA A 112 -9.58 -7.67 -2.99
C ALA A 112 -10.84 -8.47 -2.64
N SER A 113 -11.86 -8.50 -3.52
CA SER A 113 -13.10 -9.24 -3.27
C SER A 113 -12.91 -10.75 -3.29
N ILE A 114 -11.91 -11.27 -4.00
CA ILE A 114 -11.59 -12.70 -4.03
C ILE A 114 -10.73 -13.09 -2.81
N ALA A 115 -9.81 -12.22 -2.39
CA ALA A 115 -9.00 -12.46 -1.20
C ALA A 115 -9.83 -12.37 0.09
N LEU A 116 -10.82 -11.47 0.14
CA LEU A 116 -11.68 -11.25 1.31
C LEU A 116 -12.33 -12.54 1.85
N PRO A 117 -13.03 -13.37 1.04
CA PRO A 117 -13.65 -14.60 1.53
C PRO A 117 -12.63 -15.67 1.92
N ILE A 118 -11.46 -15.73 1.29
CA ILE A 118 -10.41 -16.71 1.67
C ILE A 118 -9.81 -16.36 3.04
N VAL A 119 -9.73 -15.08 3.37
CA VAL A 119 -9.26 -14.61 4.68
C VAL A 119 -10.33 -14.80 5.77
N PHE A 120 -11.60 -14.88 5.40
CA PHE A 120 -12.75 -14.99 6.31
C PHE A 120 -13.48 -16.35 6.30
N SER A 121 -13.01 -17.35 5.56
CA SER A 121 -13.74 -18.63 5.39
C SER A 121 -13.68 -19.59 6.59
N ASP A 122 -12.95 -19.24 7.65
CA ASP A 122 -12.76 -20.07 8.85
C ASP A 122 -13.59 -19.61 10.06
N ASN A 123 -14.71 -18.91 9.83
CA ASN A 123 -15.63 -18.46 10.89
C ASN A 123 -16.97 -19.20 10.89
#